data_AF-A0A1C0V9L6-F1
#
_entry.id   AF-A0A1C0V9L6-F1
#
_cell.length_a   1.000
_cell.length_b   1.000
_cell.length_c   1.000
_cell.angle_alpha   90.00
_cell.angle_beta   90.00
_cell.angle_gamma   90.00
#
_symmetry.space_group_name_H-M   'P 1'
#
loop_
_entity.id
_entity.type
_entity.pdbx_description
1 polymer ?
#
loop_
_entity_poly.entity_id
_entity_poly.type
_entity_poly.pdbx_seq_one_letter_code
_entity_poly.pdbx_strand_id
1 'polypeptide(L)'
;MFIGDFHFPAHKVFLETIKQARKLETQPTYYADQYYRKLFITPFEQPYWNLRTRYRLYRNHRFLAPLSLFYKKLKFFKATLRDHPDFIWGESLNDELFFQRGSLSTALNLAYIIYPSCKIKLVGIDLTKPECFFEEELKQRTDLRDPYFDKLAQDAGRHFTAVPTIGGTVLDRFPVIKQKLQSKGGDLLCCNPNSLVVSEGLAEYVPIL
;
A
#
# COMPACT_ATOMS: atom_id res chain seq x y z
N MET A 1 -6.67 -1.43 -8.79
CA MET A 1 -6.25 -0.43 -7.78
C MET A 1 -6.28 -1.07 -6.41
N PHE A 2 -5.45 -0.63 -5.47
CA PHE A 2 -5.50 -1.16 -4.11
C PHE A 2 -5.20 -0.11 -3.03
N ILE A 3 -5.54 -0.41 -1.77
CA ILE A 3 -5.09 0.34 -0.60
C ILE A 3 -4.85 -0.60 0.58
N GLY A 4 -3.63 -0.61 1.11
CA GLY A 4 -3.25 -1.38 2.31
C GLY A 4 -2.97 -0.51 3.53
N ASP A 5 -2.78 0.80 3.34
CA ASP A 5 -2.48 1.74 4.41
C ASP A 5 -3.72 2.22 5.16
N PHE A 6 -3.56 2.51 6.45
CA PHE A 6 -4.64 2.92 7.36
C PHE A 6 -4.31 4.19 8.17
N HIS A 7 -3.33 4.98 7.72
CA HIS A 7 -3.10 6.33 8.25
C HIS A 7 -4.14 7.32 7.73
N PHE A 8 -4.24 8.49 8.36
CA PHE A 8 -5.31 9.45 8.06
C PHE A 8 -5.40 9.86 6.57
N PRO A 9 -4.30 10.31 5.91
CA PRO A 9 -4.32 10.60 4.48
C PRO A 9 -4.88 9.46 3.62
N ALA A 10 -4.57 8.20 3.95
CA ALA A 10 -5.03 7.03 3.21
C ALA A 10 -6.56 6.93 3.17
N HIS A 11 -7.26 7.31 4.25
CA HIS A 11 -8.73 7.30 4.28
C HIS A 11 -9.34 8.32 3.31
N LYS A 12 -8.74 9.51 3.19
CA LYS A 12 -9.19 10.52 2.22
C LYS A 12 -8.97 10.05 0.80
N VAL A 13 -7.76 9.60 0.50
CA VAL A 13 -7.38 9.08 -0.82
C VAL A 13 -8.30 7.92 -1.21
N PHE A 14 -8.62 7.01 -0.30
CA PHE A 14 -9.58 5.93 -0.55
C PHE A 14 -10.94 6.44 -1.01
N LEU A 15 -11.55 7.37 -0.25
CA LEU A 15 -12.89 7.90 -0.58
C LEU A 15 -12.88 8.71 -1.88
N GLU A 16 -11.87 9.56 -2.07
CA GLU A 16 -11.68 10.33 -3.31
C GLU A 16 -11.52 9.39 -4.51
N THR A 17 -10.70 8.33 -4.38
CA THR A 17 -10.48 7.36 -5.46
C THR A 17 -11.75 6.59 -5.80
N ILE A 18 -12.52 6.14 -4.80
CA ILE A 18 -13.81 5.48 -5.04
C ILE A 18 -14.80 6.43 -5.73
N LYS A 19 -14.82 7.72 -5.35
CA LYS A 19 -15.66 8.73 -6.00
C LYS A 19 -15.28 8.91 -7.47
N GLN A 20 -13.99 8.92 -7.81
CA GLN A 20 -13.54 9.00 -9.21
C GLN A 20 -13.79 7.70 -9.98
N ALA A 21 -13.51 6.54 -9.39
CA ALA A 21 -13.71 5.23 -10.01
C ALA A 21 -15.16 4.98 -10.44
N ARG A 22 -16.14 5.52 -9.69
CA ARG A 22 -17.56 5.46 -10.05
C ARG A 22 -17.92 6.23 -11.32
N LYS A 23 -17.14 7.23 -11.69
CA LYS A 23 -17.36 8.05 -12.89
C LYS A 23 -16.75 7.43 -14.16
N LEU A 24 -15.90 6.42 -14.01
CA LEU A 24 -15.30 5.73 -15.13
C LEU A 24 -16.34 4.84 -15.81
N GLU A 25 -16.32 4.80 -17.14
CA GLU A 25 -17.16 3.92 -17.95
C GLU A 25 -16.94 2.45 -17.55
N THR A 26 -15.66 2.04 -17.51
CA THR A 26 -15.28 0.73 -16.95
C THR A 26 -14.85 0.90 -15.50
N GLN A 27 -15.76 0.56 -14.58
CA GLN A 27 -15.42 0.55 -13.15
C GLN A 27 -14.34 -0.50 -12.87
N PRO A 28 -13.18 -0.15 -12.31
CA PRO A 28 -12.12 -1.10 -11.97
C PRO A 28 -12.40 -1.84 -10.66
N THR A 29 -11.86 -3.05 -10.51
CA THR A 29 -11.80 -3.69 -9.18
C THR A 29 -10.86 -2.92 -8.27
N TYR A 30 -11.35 -2.62 -7.07
CA TYR A 30 -10.56 -1.96 -6.02
C TYR A 30 -10.37 -2.95 -4.87
N TYR A 31 -9.13 -3.26 -4.52
CA TYR A 31 -8.78 -4.11 -3.39
C TYR A 31 -8.45 -3.25 -2.16
N ALA A 32 -9.13 -3.43 -1.05
CA ALA A 32 -8.89 -2.65 0.17
C ALA A 32 -8.66 -3.56 1.38
N ASP A 33 -7.85 -3.10 2.33
CA ASP A 33 -7.70 -3.82 3.59
C ASP A 33 -9.05 -3.95 4.35
N GLN A 34 -9.23 -5.03 5.11
CA GLN A 34 -10.42 -5.29 5.93
C GLN A 34 -10.74 -4.16 6.92
N TYR A 35 -9.76 -3.35 7.30
CA TYR A 35 -9.97 -2.08 8.01
C TYR A 35 -11.08 -1.23 7.36
N TYR A 36 -11.04 -1.09 6.03
CA TYR A 36 -11.99 -0.29 5.27
C TYR A 36 -13.38 -0.93 5.22
N ARG A 37 -13.46 -2.27 5.24
CA ARG A 37 -14.73 -2.99 5.36
C ARG A 37 -15.42 -2.66 6.68
N LYS A 38 -14.69 -2.79 7.79
CA LYS A 38 -15.19 -2.49 9.15
C LYS A 38 -15.54 -1.02 9.32
N LEU A 39 -14.79 -0.13 8.68
CA LEU A 39 -15.05 1.30 8.80
C LEU A 39 -16.26 1.72 7.96
N PHE A 40 -16.34 1.30 6.69
CA PHE A 40 -17.25 1.90 5.70
C PHE A 40 -18.35 0.98 5.16
N ILE A 41 -18.26 -0.35 5.31
CA ILE A 41 -19.24 -1.28 4.68
C ILE A 41 -20.11 -1.95 5.73
N THR A 42 -19.49 -2.55 6.73
CA THR A 42 -20.18 -3.27 7.81
C THR A 42 -19.95 -2.62 9.17
N PRO A 43 -20.18 -1.29 9.30
CA PRO A 43 -19.90 -0.56 10.55
C PRO A 43 -20.68 -1.10 11.75
N PHE A 44 -21.84 -1.74 11.51
CA PHE A 44 -22.74 -2.26 12.52
C PHE A 44 -22.35 -3.66 13.03
N GLU A 45 -21.44 -4.37 12.36
CA GLU A 45 -20.89 -5.65 12.88
C GLU A 45 -19.95 -5.41 14.06
N GLN A 46 -19.32 -4.24 14.15
CA GLN A 46 -18.37 -3.86 15.22
C GLN A 46 -18.61 -2.41 15.69
N PRO A 47 -19.79 -2.11 16.27
CA PRO A 47 -20.25 -0.73 16.48
C PRO A 47 -19.33 0.06 17.43
N TYR A 48 -18.83 -0.56 18.50
CA TYR A 48 -17.92 0.09 19.45
C TYR A 48 -16.58 0.48 18.82
N TRP A 49 -15.96 -0.44 18.08
CA TRP A 49 -14.70 -0.18 17.38
C TRP A 49 -14.90 0.92 16.32
N ASN A 50 -16.01 0.86 15.59
CA ASN A 50 -16.35 1.80 14.54
C ASN A 50 -16.56 3.22 15.10
N LEU A 51 -17.40 3.38 16.12
CA LEU A 51 -17.65 4.66 16.80
C LEU A 51 -16.37 5.26 17.37
N ARG A 52 -15.57 4.45 18.09
CA ARG A 52 -14.27 4.89 18.64
C ARG A 52 -13.32 5.36 17.54
N THR A 53 -13.24 4.62 16.44
CA THR A 53 -12.36 4.95 15.31
C THR A 53 -12.81 6.24 14.63
N ARG A 54 -14.11 6.40 14.36
CA ARG A 54 -14.68 7.63 13.77
C ARG A 54 -14.48 8.84 14.68
N TYR A 55 -14.74 8.68 15.98
CA TYR A 55 -14.50 9.74 16.96
C TYR A 55 -13.03 10.16 16.99
N ARG A 56 -12.10 9.20 16.96
CA ARG A 56 -10.65 9.48 16.88
C ARG A 56 -10.30 10.25 15.61
N LEU A 57 -10.82 9.82 14.45
CA LEU A 57 -10.60 10.51 13.17
C LEU A 57 -11.15 11.94 13.18
N TYR A 58 -12.33 12.15 13.75
CA TYR A 58 -12.93 13.47 13.88
C TYR A 58 -12.14 14.36 14.86
N ARG A 59 -11.80 13.85 16.04
CA ARG A 59 -11.06 14.59 17.07
C ARG A 59 -9.68 15.02 16.58
N ASN A 60 -8.95 14.10 15.94
CA ASN A 60 -7.55 14.34 15.59
C ASN A 60 -7.40 15.06 14.24
N HIS A 61 -8.35 14.89 13.32
CA HIS A 61 -8.19 15.37 11.94
C HIS A 61 -9.40 16.10 11.37
N ARG A 62 -10.43 16.36 12.20
CA ARG A 62 -11.72 16.95 11.77
C ARG A 62 -12.37 16.20 10.61
N PHE A 63 -12.10 14.90 10.52
CA PHE A 63 -12.58 14.05 9.43
C PHE A 63 -13.80 13.25 9.86
N LEU A 64 -14.93 13.55 9.24
CA LEU A 64 -16.16 12.79 9.37
C LEU A 64 -16.20 11.69 8.31
N ALA A 65 -15.72 10.51 8.69
CA ALA A 65 -15.87 9.32 7.86
C ALA A 65 -17.37 9.09 7.54
N PRO A 66 -17.76 8.76 6.30
CA PRO A 66 -19.15 8.40 5.96
C PRO A 66 -19.58 7.10 6.64
N LEU A 67 -20.83 6.99 7.09
CA LEU A 67 -21.34 5.79 7.77
C LEU A 67 -21.29 4.56 6.87
N SER A 68 -21.64 4.72 5.61
CA SER A 68 -21.63 3.66 4.61
C SER A 68 -20.98 4.12 3.31
N LEU A 69 -20.40 3.18 2.57
CA LEU A 69 -19.84 3.39 1.25
C LEU A 69 -20.27 2.23 0.35
N PHE A 70 -20.90 2.52 -0.78
CA PHE A 70 -21.31 1.47 -1.72
C PHE A 70 -20.46 1.47 -2.99
N TYR A 71 -19.60 0.47 -3.18
CA TYR A 71 -18.86 0.28 -4.43
C TYR A 71 -18.87 -1.20 -4.82
N LYS A 72 -19.60 -1.54 -5.89
CA LYS A 72 -19.89 -2.94 -6.25
C LYS A 72 -18.63 -3.77 -6.54
N LYS A 73 -17.58 -3.15 -7.07
CA LYS A 73 -16.30 -3.81 -7.39
C LYS A 73 -15.25 -3.67 -6.29
N LEU A 74 -15.68 -3.41 -5.06
CA LEU A 74 -14.78 -3.43 -3.90
C LEU A 74 -14.54 -4.88 -3.48
N LYS A 75 -13.26 -5.25 -3.34
CA LYS A 75 -12.80 -6.53 -2.82
C LYS A 75 -11.94 -6.25 -1.59
N PHE A 76 -11.95 -7.19 -0.65
CA PHE A 76 -11.21 -7.02 0.60
C PHE A 76 -10.15 -8.09 0.77
N PHE A 77 -9.04 -7.71 1.39
CA PHE A 77 -7.97 -8.59 1.85
C PHE A 77 -7.60 -8.20 3.29
N LYS A 78 -6.88 -9.07 4.00
CA LYS A 78 -6.35 -8.76 5.33
C LYS A 78 -4.84 -8.56 5.22
N ALA A 79 -4.31 -7.40 5.59
CA ALA A 79 -2.87 -7.21 5.72
C ALA A 79 -2.37 -7.70 7.09
N THR A 80 -1.13 -8.16 7.16
CA THR A 80 -0.43 -8.36 8.43
C THR A 80 -0.22 -7.04 9.16
N LEU A 81 0.15 -7.13 10.44
CA LEU A 81 0.59 -5.96 11.19
C LEU A 81 1.92 -5.41 10.63
N ARG A 82 2.13 -4.09 10.78
CA ARG A 82 3.23 -3.33 10.15
C ARG A 82 4.64 -3.83 10.47
N ASP A 83 4.79 -4.46 11.63
CA ASP A 83 6.07 -4.95 12.17
C ASP A 83 5.95 -6.43 12.58
N HIS A 84 5.20 -7.22 11.79
CA HIS A 84 5.12 -8.66 12.03
C HIS A 84 6.53 -9.29 11.87
N PRO A 85 7.04 -10.03 12.87
CA PRO A 85 8.41 -10.55 12.82
C PRO A 85 8.59 -11.57 11.70
N ASP A 86 7.57 -12.40 11.48
CA ASP A 86 7.59 -13.48 10.51
C ASP A 86 7.16 -13.01 9.12
N PHE A 87 7.79 -13.60 8.10
CA PHE A 87 7.36 -13.47 6.73
C PHE A 87 6.13 -14.33 6.47
N ILE A 88 4.97 -13.69 6.33
CA ILE A 88 3.71 -14.32 5.94
C ILE A 88 3.46 -13.99 4.47
N TRP A 89 3.16 -14.98 3.63
CA TRP A 89 2.84 -14.76 2.22
C TRP A 89 1.50 -15.40 1.89
N GLY A 90 0.49 -14.57 1.65
CA GLY A 90 -0.86 -15.04 1.34
C GLY A 90 -0.90 -15.71 -0.03
N GLU A 91 -1.62 -16.83 -0.13
CA GLU A 91 -1.81 -17.58 -1.39
C GLU A 91 -3.17 -17.26 -2.03
N SER A 92 -4.07 -16.62 -1.29
CA SER A 92 -5.40 -16.20 -1.69
C SER A 92 -5.82 -14.90 -1.00
N LEU A 93 -6.93 -14.29 -1.43
CA LEU A 93 -7.49 -13.09 -0.79
C LEU A 93 -8.07 -13.34 0.62
N ASN A 94 -8.27 -14.62 0.99
CA ASN A 94 -8.74 -15.00 2.32
C ASN A 94 -7.58 -15.09 3.33
N ASP A 95 -6.35 -15.22 2.84
CA ASP A 95 -5.16 -15.27 3.66
C ASP A 95 -4.71 -13.85 4.07
N GLU A 96 -3.80 -13.79 5.03
CA GLU A 96 -3.12 -12.54 5.35
C GLU A 96 -2.07 -12.22 4.29
N LEU A 97 -2.07 -10.97 3.81
CA LEU A 97 -1.11 -10.45 2.86
C LEU A 97 0.01 -9.71 3.59
N PHE A 98 1.23 -9.94 3.14
CA PHE A 98 2.42 -9.39 3.77
C PHE A 98 2.46 -7.87 3.74
N PHE A 99 2.56 -7.24 4.91
CA PHE A 99 2.78 -5.80 5.05
C PHE A 99 4.09 -5.56 5.78
N GLN A 100 5.10 -5.08 5.06
CA GLN A 100 6.39 -4.64 5.61
C GLN A 100 6.57 -3.17 5.26
N ARG A 101 6.59 -2.32 6.30
CA ARG A 101 7.03 -0.92 6.19
C ARG A 101 6.39 -0.19 4.99
N GLY A 102 5.08 -0.32 4.78
CA GLY A 102 4.35 0.31 3.69
C GLY A 102 3.63 -0.70 2.80
N SER A 103 2.86 -0.19 1.85
CA SER A 103 1.95 -1.01 1.05
C SER A 103 2.58 -1.72 -0.16
N LEU A 104 3.88 -1.51 -0.44
CA LEU A 104 4.57 -2.13 -1.58
C LEU A 104 4.62 -3.66 -1.50
N SER A 105 5.01 -4.24 -0.35
CA SER A 105 5.04 -5.69 -0.18
C SER A 105 3.64 -6.31 -0.32
N THR A 106 2.63 -5.61 0.18
CA THR A 106 1.23 -6.02 0.08
C THR A 106 0.75 -5.96 -1.36
N ALA A 107 1.16 -4.94 -2.11
CA ALA A 107 0.87 -4.83 -3.54
C ALA A 107 1.44 -6.01 -4.32
N LEU A 108 2.69 -6.40 -4.03
CA LEU A 108 3.36 -7.55 -4.65
C LEU A 108 2.68 -8.86 -4.28
N ASN A 109 2.31 -9.05 -3.01
CA ASN A 109 1.57 -10.23 -2.58
C ASN A 109 0.19 -10.30 -3.24
N LEU A 110 -0.51 -9.17 -3.35
CA LEU A 110 -1.79 -9.09 -4.03
C LEU A 110 -1.64 -9.42 -5.52
N ALA A 111 -0.64 -8.86 -6.19
CA ALA A 111 -0.34 -9.13 -7.61
C ALA A 111 -0.06 -10.62 -7.85
N TYR A 112 0.70 -11.25 -6.96
CA TYR A 112 0.95 -12.71 -6.96
C TYR A 112 -0.34 -13.55 -6.92
N ILE A 113 -1.36 -13.07 -6.20
CA ILE A 113 -2.67 -13.75 -6.09
C ILE A 113 -3.52 -13.53 -7.35
N ILE A 114 -3.61 -12.29 -7.82
CA ILE A 114 -4.57 -11.91 -8.88
C ILE A 114 -4.04 -12.14 -10.30
N TYR A 115 -2.71 -12.14 -10.48
CA TYR A 115 -2.02 -12.33 -11.76
C TYR A 115 -0.94 -13.42 -11.61
N PRO A 116 -1.34 -14.68 -11.38
CA PRO A 116 -0.38 -15.76 -11.23
C PRO A 116 0.46 -15.92 -12.50
N SER A 117 1.74 -16.29 -12.34
CA SER A 117 2.69 -16.50 -13.43
C SER A 117 2.97 -15.28 -14.31
N CYS A 118 2.59 -14.08 -13.88
CA CYS A 118 2.92 -12.85 -14.58
C CYS A 118 4.24 -12.24 -14.12
N LYS A 119 4.93 -11.58 -15.05
CA LYS A 119 6.05 -10.69 -14.73
C LYS A 119 5.50 -9.37 -14.19
N ILE A 120 5.98 -8.93 -13.04
CA ILE A 120 5.59 -7.67 -12.41
C ILE A 120 6.67 -6.63 -12.71
N LYS A 121 6.31 -5.56 -13.41
CA LYS A 121 7.17 -4.40 -13.64
C LYS A 121 6.90 -3.32 -12.60
N LEU A 122 7.92 -2.94 -11.84
CA LEU A 122 7.89 -1.82 -10.90
C LEU A 122 8.13 -0.52 -11.65
N VAL A 123 7.11 0.34 -11.69
CA VAL A 123 7.16 1.66 -12.32
C VAL A 123 7.07 2.72 -11.24
N GLY A 124 7.95 3.73 -11.29
CA GLY A 124 7.99 4.81 -10.30
C GLY A 124 8.50 4.38 -8.92
N ILE A 125 9.05 3.17 -8.79
CA ILE A 125 9.74 2.72 -7.58
C ILE A 125 11.21 3.13 -7.71
N ASP A 126 11.64 4.07 -6.88
CA ASP A 126 13.01 4.54 -6.80
C ASP A 126 13.64 4.12 -5.47
N LEU A 127 13.04 4.59 -4.37
CA LEU A 127 13.47 4.41 -2.99
C LEU A 127 14.79 5.10 -2.62
N THR A 128 15.54 5.66 -3.58
CA THR A 128 16.80 6.38 -3.31
C THR A 128 16.61 7.76 -2.70
N LYS A 129 15.43 8.37 -2.86
CA LYS A 129 15.14 9.76 -2.45
C LYS A 129 13.96 9.84 -1.50
N PRO A 130 13.91 10.85 -0.62
CA PRO A 130 12.79 11.03 0.30
C PRO A 130 11.49 11.44 -0.41
N GLU A 131 11.58 12.12 -1.55
CA GLU A 131 10.42 12.61 -2.30
C GLU A 131 9.70 11.48 -3.06
N CYS A 132 8.43 11.72 -3.38
CA CYS A 132 7.66 10.87 -4.28
C CYS A 132 7.39 11.56 -5.63
N PHE A 133 6.84 10.81 -6.58
CA PHE A 133 6.49 11.34 -7.91
C PHE A 133 5.52 12.52 -7.86
N PHE A 134 4.64 12.58 -6.86
CA PHE A 134 3.62 13.62 -6.68
C PHE A 134 4.01 14.67 -5.63
N GLU A 135 5.31 14.91 -5.41
CA GLU A 135 5.79 15.82 -4.34
C GLU A 135 5.26 17.25 -4.51
N GLU A 136 5.19 17.78 -5.73
CA GLU A 136 4.69 19.13 -5.98
C GLU A 136 3.19 19.26 -5.67
N GLU A 137 2.40 18.25 -6.01
CA GLU A 137 0.98 18.20 -5.65
C GLU A 137 0.80 18.03 -4.13
N LEU A 138 1.65 17.24 -3.46
CA LEU A 138 1.62 17.06 -2.01
C LEU A 138 2.01 18.33 -1.25
N LYS A 139 2.90 19.17 -1.80
CA LYS A 139 3.17 20.51 -1.24
C LYS A 139 1.92 21.38 -1.19
N GLN A 140 1.01 21.23 -2.16
CA GLN A 140 -0.27 21.94 -2.21
C GLN A 140 -1.36 21.25 -1.38
N ARG A 141 -1.29 19.92 -1.23
CA ARG A 141 -2.21 19.08 -0.43
C ARG A 141 -1.60 18.71 0.92
N THR A 142 -1.34 19.72 1.75
CA THR A 142 -0.75 19.52 3.10
C THR A 142 -1.58 18.60 3.99
N ASP A 143 -2.88 18.47 3.70
CA ASP A 143 -3.81 17.56 4.38
C ASP A 143 -3.57 16.07 4.10
N LEU A 144 -2.72 15.76 3.13
CA LEU A 144 -2.28 14.40 2.76
C LEU A 144 -0.86 14.07 3.22
N ARG A 145 -0.12 15.04 3.77
CA ARG A 145 1.24 14.83 4.27
C ARG A 145 1.22 14.17 5.65
N ASP A 146 2.22 13.33 5.90
CA ASP A 146 2.47 12.76 7.23
C ASP A 146 3.82 13.30 7.73
N PRO A 147 3.82 14.32 8.62
CA PRO A 147 5.05 14.97 9.07
C PRO A 147 6.08 14.02 9.69
N TYR A 148 5.62 12.92 10.28
CA TYR A 148 6.50 11.94 10.90
C TYR A 148 7.29 11.16 9.83
N PHE A 149 6.62 10.64 8.80
CA PHE A 149 7.29 9.90 7.73
C PHE A 149 8.11 10.82 6.82
N ASP A 150 7.61 12.03 6.56
CA ASP A 150 8.33 13.04 5.78
C ASP A 150 9.67 13.38 6.43
N LYS A 151 9.66 13.66 7.74
CA LYS A 151 10.89 13.96 8.48
C LYS A 151 11.85 12.77 8.50
N LEU A 152 11.34 11.56 8.78
CA LEU A 152 12.17 10.36 8.80
C LEU A 152 12.86 10.10 7.45
N ALA A 153 12.14 10.31 6.34
CA ALA A 153 12.69 10.17 5.00
C ALA A 153 13.76 11.24 4.72
N GLN A 154 13.47 12.51 5.05
CA GLN A 154 14.40 13.63 4.85
C GLN A 154 15.70 13.46 5.64
N ASP A 155 15.61 13.11 6.92
CA ASP A 155 16.78 12.90 7.80
C ASP A 155 17.67 11.76 7.28
N ALA A 156 17.07 10.73 6.65
CA ALA A 156 17.79 9.57 6.11
C ALA A 156 18.23 9.73 4.65
N GLY A 157 17.80 10.80 3.96
CA GLY A 157 18.07 11.06 2.55
C GLY A 157 17.54 9.98 1.60
N ARG A 158 16.49 9.23 1.97
CA ARG A 158 15.91 8.14 1.17
C ARG A 158 14.44 7.92 1.51
N HIS A 159 13.73 7.12 0.70
CA HIS A 159 12.31 6.86 0.94
C HIS A 159 12.10 6.14 2.28
N PHE A 160 11.06 6.51 3.04
CA PHE A 160 10.86 6.03 4.41
C PHE A 160 10.87 4.50 4.53
N THR A 161 10.35 3.78 3.53
CA THR A 161 10.28 2.31 3.53
C THR A 161 11.65 1.63 3.43
N ALA A 162 12.65 2.35 2.91
CA ALA A 162 14.05 1.91 2.82
C ALA A 162 14.91 2.39 4.01
N VAL A 163 14.34 3.13 4.96
CA VAL A 163 15.02 3.54 6.20
C VAL A 163 15.03 2.36 7.18
N PRO A 164 16.21 1.96 7.72
CA PRO A 164 16.33 0.86 8.68
C PRO A 164 15.51 1.07 9.94
N THR A 165 14.93 -0.01 10.44
CA THR A 165 14.22 -0.07 11.74
C THR A 165 14.56 -1.37 12.46
N ILE A 166 14.04 -1.56 13.68
CA ILE A 166 14.16 -2.82 14.42
C ILE A 166 13.63 -4.01 13.58
N GLY A 167 12.57 -3.78 12.79
CA GLY A 167 11.98 -4.79 11.89
C GLY A 167 12.62 -4.87 10.50
N GLY A 168 13.75 -4.20 10.28
CA GLY A 168 14.41 -4.11 8.97
C GLY A 168 13.79 -3.07 8.03
N THR A 169 14.14 -3.17 6.76
CA THR A 169 13.66 -2.34 5.65
C THR A 169 12.67 -3.13 4.77
N VAL A 170 12.05 -2.45 3.80
CA VAL A 170 11.29 -3.16 2.76
C VAL A 170 12.22 -4.00 1.87
N LEU A 171 13.47 -3.56 1.66
CA LEU A 171 14.45 -4.18 0.75
C LEU A 171 14.88 -5.57 1.25
N ASP A 172 15.03 -5.74 2.56
CA ASP A 172 15.40 -7.01 3.21
C ASP A 172 14.45 -8.16 2.85
N ARG A 173 13.21 -7.84 2.45
CA ARG A 173 12.17 -8.81 2.11
C ARG A 173 12.10 -9.13 0.61
N PHE A 174 12.71 -8.31 -0.25
CA PHE A 174 12.68 -8.52 -1.71
C PHE A 174 13.22 -9.88 -2.16
N PRO A 175 14.34 -10.42 -1.62
CA PRO A 175 14.83 -11.73 -2.05
C PRO A 175 13.79 -12.84 -1.87
N VAL A 176 13.09 -12.85 -0.73
CA VAL A 176 12.05 -13.84 -0.43
C VAL A 176 10.80 -13.60 -1.30
N ILE A 177 10.41 -12.33 -1.49
CA ILE A 177 9.29 -11.95 -2.37
C ILE A 177 9.56 -12.42 -3.82
N LYS A 178 10.77 -12.18 -4.34
CA LYS A 178 11.18 -12.61 -5.67
C LYS A 178 11.13 -14.13 -5.79
N GLN A 179 11.65 -14.86 -4.80
CA GLN A 179 11.56 -16.32 -4.79
C GLN A 179 10.10 -16.81 -4.82
N LYS A 180 9.19 -16.18 -4.07
CA LYS A 180 7.77 -16.51 -4.09
C LYS A 180 7.15 -16.27 -5.47
N LEU A 181 7.40 -15.12 -6.08
CA LEU A 181 6.93 -14.83 -7.44
C LEU A 181 7.44 -15.86 -8.46
N GLN A 182 8.73 -16.19 -8.41
CA GLN A 182 9.37 -17.16 -9.29
C GLN A 182 8.84 -18.58 -9.09
N SER A 183 8.46 -18.96 -7.86
CA SER A 183 7.87 -20.27 -7.58
C SER A 183 6.54 -20.52 -8.32
N LYS A 184 5.86 -19.46 -8.77
CA LYS A 184 4.66 -19.54 -9.62
C LYS A 184 4.94 -19.18 -11.09
N GLY A 185 6.20 -19.14 -11.52
CA GLY A 185 6.59 -18.75 -12.88
C GLY A 185 6.45 -17.25 -13.18
N GLY A 186 6.27 -16.42 -12.15
CA GLY A 186 6.32 -14.97 -12.25
C GLY A 186 7.75 -14.44 -12.12
N ASP A 187 7.90 -13.12 -12.22
CA ASP A 187 9.19 -12.47 -11.98
C ASP A 187 8.99 -11.02 -11.49
N LEU A 188 10.03 -10.44 -10.90
CA LEU A 188 10.04 -9.06 -10.43
C LEU A 188 11.09 -8.23 -11.16
N LEU A 189 10.61 -7.25 -11.91
CA LEU A 189 11.42 -6.37 -12.76
C LEU A 189 11.22 -4.91 -12.31
N CYS A 190 12.20 -4.05 -12.57
CA CYS A 190 12.10 -2.62 -12.27
C CYS A 190 12.36 -1.78 -13.51
N CYS A 191 11.59 -0.71 -13.69
CA CYS A 191 11.71 0.18 -14.84
C CYS A 191 12.54 1.43 -14.59
N ASN A 192 13.09 1.58 -13.39
CA ASN A 192 14.01 2.66 -13.06
C ASN A 192 15.41 2.06 -12.84
N PRO A 193 16.39 2.30 -13.73
CA PRO A 193 17.73 1.73 -13.61
C PRO A 193 18.48 2.25 -12.37
N ASN A 194 18.05 3.39 -11.83
CA ASN A 194 18.65 4.01 -10.65
C ASN A 194 17.95 3.65 -9.35
N SER A 195 16.92 2.80 -9.36
CA SER A 195 16.23 2.41 -8.13
C SER A 195 17.13 1.58 -7.22
N LEU A 196 16.97 1.72 -5.91
CA LEU A 196 17.66 0.87 -4.92
C LEU A 196 17.47 -0.62 -5.20
N VAL A 197 16.29 -1.03 -5.66
CA VAL A 197 16.03 -2.46 -5.93
C VAL A 197 16.84 -2.98 -7.12
N VAL A 198 17.26 -2.11 -8.05
CA VAL A 198 18.14 -2.47 -9.16
C VAL A 198 19.59 -2.43 -8.71
N SER A 199 20.02 -1.34 -8.07
CA SER A 199 21.41 -1.18 -7.64
C SER A 199 21.86 -2.22 -6.61
N GLU A 200 20.91 -2.75 -5.82
CA GLU A 200 21.17 -3.84 -4.86
C GLU A 200 20.96 -5.25 -5.45
N GLY A 201 20.70 -5.37 -6.76
CA GLY A 201 20.52 -6.66 -7.44
C GLY A 201 19.23 -7.40 -7.07
N LEU A 202 18.26 -6.71 -6.48
CA LEU A 202 16.99 -7.30 -6.01
C LEU A 202 15.98 -7.47 -7.16
N ALA A 203 16.05 -6.66 -8.21
CA ALA A 203 15.24 -6.75 -9.42
C ALA A 203 16.08 -6.41 -10.67
N GLU A 204 15.76 -7.04 -11.81
CA GLU A 204 16.39 -6.72 -13.09
C GLU A 204 15.79 -5.42 -13.66
N TYR A 205 16.64 -4.57 -14.25
CA TYR A 205 16.17 -3.40 -14.98
C TYR A 205 15.59 -3.78 -16.35
N VAL A 206 14.39 -3.30 -16.65
CA VAL A 206 13.77 -3.40 -17.98
C VAL A 206 13.05 -2.09 -18.33
N PRO A 207 13.15 -1.57 -19.57
CA PRO A 207 12.43 -0.36 -19.95
C PRO A 207 10.90 -0.52 -19.92
N ILE A 208 10.20 0.62 -19.79
CA ILE A 208 8.78 0.73 -20.12
C ILE A 208 8.68 0.66 -21.65
N LEU A 209 7.92 -0.30 -22.17
CA LEU A 209 7.65 -0.43 -23.60
C LEU A 209 6.43 0.40 -23.98
#